data_AF-A0A220S8R3-F1
#
_entry.id   AF-A0A220S8R3-F1
#
_cell.length_a   1.000
_cell.length_b   1.000
_cell.length_c   1.000
_cell.angle_alpha   90.00
_cell.angle_beta   90.00
_cell.angle_gamma   90.00
#
_symmetry.space_group_name_H-M   'P 1'
#
loop_
_entity.id
_entity.type
_entity.pdbx_description
1 polymer ?
#
loop_
_entity_poly.entity_id
_entity_poly.type
_entity_poly.pdbx_seq_one_letter_code
_entity_poly.pdbx_strand_id
1 'polypeptide(L)'
;MKTITIKLSSGLEVTLTEEDKKLIDEKFANLDENLYSILKVSSPDQIKAVLEKMTNEELLQFAKLNDQEIEETYYPDPFSQKIYSEIFKRNNLGFKQLRKLSSIQRDFLKSLGLKVK
;
A
#
# COMPACT_ATOMS: atom_id res chain seq x y z
N MET A 1 31.63 -9.42 7.27
CA MET A 1 30.41 -9.17 6.48
C MET A 1 29.28 -9.98 7.09
N LYS A 2 28.14 -9.36 7.41
CA LYS A 2 26.95 -10.06 7.90
C LYS A 2 26.04 -10.34 6.71
N THR A 3 25.73 -11.59 6.46
CA THR A 3 24.77 -12.03 5.44
C THR A 3 23.54 -12.56 6.14
N ILE A 4 22.36 -12.28 5.57
CA ILE A 4 21.09 -12.84 6.05
C ILE A 4 20.54 -13.70 4.92
N THR A 5 20.42 -14.99 5.18
CA THR A 5 19.78 -15.92 4.25
C THR A 5 18.29 -15.96 4.57
N ILE A 6 17.47 -15.52 3.62
CA ILE A 6 16.01 -15.52 3.74
C ILE A 6 15.47 -16.56 2.79
N LYS A 7 14.65 -17.47 3.33
CA LYS A 7 13.92 -18.44 2.54
C LYS A 7 12.56 -17.85 2.18
N LEU A 8 12.34 -17.63 0.90
CA LEU A 8 11.07 -17.15 0.37
C LEU A 8 10.03 -18.28 0.44
N SER A 9 8.75 -17.92 0.50
CA SER A 9 7.62 -18.86 0.49
C SER A 9 7.54 -19.71 -0.79
N SER A 10 8.27 -19.33 -1.85
CA SER A 10 8.48 -20.12 -3.07
C SER A 10 9.54 -21.22 -2.95
N GLY A 11 10.21 -21.35 -1.80
CA GLY A 11 11.28 -22.32 -1.56
C GLY A 11 12.66 -21.86 -2.01
N LEU A 12 12.78 -20.67 -2.62
CA LEU A 12 14.04 -20.05 -3.01
C LEU A 12 14.75 -19.45 -1.79
N GLU A 13 16.04 -19.77 -1.65
CA GLU A 13 16.89 -19.21 -0.62
C GLU A 13 17.72 -18.08 -1.23
N VAL A 14 17.47 -16.86 -0.76
CA VAL A 14 18.17 -15.66 -1.20
C VAL A 14 19.08 -15.20 -0.07
N THR A 15 20.36 -15.02 -0.38
CA THR A 15 21.32 -14.48 0.58
C THR A 15 21.48 -12.99 0.31
N LEU A 16 21.04 -12.17 1.25
CA LEU A 16 21.15 -10.72 1.18
C LEU A 16 22.37 -10.24 1.94
N THR A 17 23.13 -9.34 1.32
CA THR A 17 24.20 -8.56 1.94
C THR A 17 23.66 -7.22 2.45
N GLU A 18 24.43 -6.51 3.29
CA GLU A 18 24.07 -5.14 3.70
C GLU A 18 24.01 -4.15 2.52
N GLU A 19 24.75 -4.41 1.46
CA GLU A 19 24.73 -3.61 0.22
C GLU A 19 23.44 -3.85 -0.57
N ASP A 20 22.96 -5.11 -0.61
CA ASP A 20 21.67 -5.45 -1.22
C ASP A 20 20.50 -4.79 -0.49
N LYS A 21 20.60 -4.64 0.84
CA LYS A 21 19.58 -3.93 1.62
C LYS A 21 19.45 -2.47 1.21
N LYS A 22 20.58 -1.76 1.04
CA LYS A 22 20.58 -0.38 0.53
C LYS A 22 20.06 -0.31 -0.91
N LEU A 23 20.45 -1.26 -1.76
CA LEU A 23 19.99 -1.31 -3.15
C LEU A 23 18.48 -1.58 -3.24
N ILE A 24 17.93 -2.45 -2.38
CA ILE A 24 16.48 -2.69 -2.26
C ILE A 24 15.80 -1.41 -1.77
N ASP A 25 16.27 -0.80 -0.68
CA ASP A 25 15.68 0.43 -0.16
C ASP A 25 15.70 1.57 -1.21
N GLU A 26 16.79 1.73 -1.97
CA GLU A 26 16.89 2.75 -3.04
C GLU A 26 16.07 2.40 -4.30
N LYS A 27 15.99 1.13 -4.70
CA LYS A 27 15.24 0.69 -5.88
C LYS A 27 13.73 0.71 -5.63
N PHE A 28 13.28 0.37 -4.43
CA PHE A 28 11.87 0.45 -4.05
C PHE A 28 11.45 1.88 -3.73
N ALA A 29 12.30 2.69 -3.06
CA ALA A 29 11.98 4.11 -2.81
C ALA A 29 11.79 4.92 -4.11
N ASN A 30 12.60 4.68 -5.14
CA ASN A 30 12.48 5.39 -6.43
C ASN A 30 11.38 4.85 -7.35
N LEU A 31 10.94 3.60 -7.16
CA LEU A 31 9.78 3.05 -7.88
C LEU A 31 8.48 3.62 -7.31
N ASP A 32 8.39 3.77 -5.99
CA ASP A 32 7.16 4.15 -5.28
C ASP A 32 6.73 5.59 -5.55
N GLU A 33 7.63 6.57 -5.50
CA GLU A 33 7.27 7.99 -5.74
C GLU A 33 6.81 8.24 -7.19
N ASN A 34 7.48 7.62 -8.16
CA ASN A 34 7.12 7.71 -9.57
C ASN A 34 5.79 6.99 -9.86
N LEU A 35 5.62 5.79 -9.31
CA LEU A 35 4.38 5.02 -9.48
C LEU A 35 3.20 5.73 -8.81
N TYR A 36 3.38 6.28 -7.61
CA TYR A 36 2.35 7.06 -6.92
C TYR A 36 1.90 8.27 -7.75
N SER A 37 2.86 9.06 -8.25
CA SER A 37 2.59 10.24 -9.06
C SER A 37 1.85 9.88 -10.35
N ILE A 38 2.26 8.79 -11.03
CA ILE A 38 1.59 8.29 -12.23
C ILE A 38 0.16 7.83 -11.90
N LEU A 39 -0.02 7.05 -10.83
CA LEU A 39 -1.32 6.49 -10.46
C LEU A 39 -2.31 7.59 -10.04
N LYS A 40 -1.85 8.65 -9.39
CA LYS A 40 -2.70 9.77 -8.95
C LYS A 40 -3.39 10.48 -10.12
N VAL A 41 -2.75 10.53 -11.30
CA VAL A 41 -3.30 11.12 -12.53
C VAL A 41 -3.84 10.08 -13.52
N SER A 42 -3.71 8.79 -13.23
CA SER A 42 -4.15 7.70 -14.10
C SER A 42 -5.67 7.51 -14.09
N SER A 43 -6.17 6.78 -15.09
CA SER A 43 -7.59 6.45 -15.13
C SER A 43 -8.00 5.51 -13.98
N PRO A 44 -9.26 5.54 -13.53
CA PRO A 44 -9.74 4.65 -12.47
C PRO A 44 -9.48 3.16 -12.73
N ASP A 45 -9.62 2.72 -13.98
CA ASP A 45 -9.41 1.33 -14.37
C ASP A 45 -7.94 0.91 -14.30
N GLN A 46 -7.03 1.81 -14.68
CA GLN A 46 -5.59 1.58 -14.55
C GLN A 46 -5.18 1.48 -13.08
N ILE A 47 -5.68 2.39 -12.24
CA ILE A 47 -5.40 2.36 -10.80
C ILE A 47 -5.85 1.03 -10.21
N LYS A 48 -7.09 0.62 -10.51
CA LYS A 48 -7.63 -0.64 -10.01
C LYS A 48 -6.79 -1.83 -10.46
N ALA A 49 -6.42 -1.91 -11.74
CA ALA A 49 -5.62 -3.01 -12.27
C ALA A 49 -4.23 -3.10 -11.62
N VAL A 50 -3.64 -1.97 -11.24
CA VAL A 50 -2.35 -1.94 -10.54
C VAL A 50 -2.51 -2.34 -9.07
N LEU A 51 -3.49 -1.77 -8.36
CA LEU A 51 -3.76 -2.12 -6.95
C LEU A 51 -4.12 -3.61 -6.78
N GLU A 52 -4.87 -4.19 -7.72
CA GLU A 52 -5.22 -5.63 -7.70
C GLU A 52 -4.00 -6.55 -7.85
N LYS A 53 -2.93 -6.09 -8.51
CA LYS A 53 -1.70 -6.86 -8.72
C LYS A 53 -0.71 -6.74 -7.56
N MET A 54 -0.84 -5.71 -6.73
CA MET A 54 0.03 -5.52 -5.56
C MET A 54 -0.20 -6.64 -4.53
N THR A 55 0.86 -7.08 -3.87
CA THR A 55 0.79 -7.89 -2.66
C THR A 55 0.16 -7.10 -1.51
N ASN A 56 -0.19 -7.78 -0.41
CA ASN A 56 -0.76 -7.08 0.76
C ASN A 56 0.24 -6.11 1.40
N GLU A 57 1.52 -6.44 1.36
CA GLU A 57 2.60 -5.61 1.91
C GLU A 57 2.82 -4.36 1.06
N GLU A 58 2.92 -4.51 -0.27
CA GLU A 58 3.04 -3.40 -1.21
C GLU A 58 1.82 -2.47 -1.12
N LEU A 59 0.61 -3.02 -1.07
CA LEU A 59 -0.61 -2.23 -0.94
C LEU A 59 -0.65 -1.42 0.36
N LEU A 60 -0.15 -2.00 1.46
CA LEU A 60 -0.07 -1.31 2.75
C LEU A 60 1.00 -0.21 2.74
N GLN A 61 2.17 -0.46 2.14
CA GLN A 61 3.20 0.57 1.97
C GLN A 61 2.69 1.72 1.12
N PHE A 62 2.01 1.40 0.01
CA PHE A 62 1.40 2.39 -0.88
C PHE A 62 0.33 3.22 -0.16
N ALA A 63 -0.49 2.59 0.69
CA ALA A 63 -1.47 3.30 1.51
C ALA A 63 -0.80 4.26 2.52
N LYS A 64 0.31 3.85 3.14
CA LYS A 64 1.07 4.70 4.07
C LYS A 64 1.73 5.89 3.37
N LEU A 65 2.27 5.70 2.17
CA LEU A 65 2.79 6.78 1.34
C LEU A 65 1.68 7.78 1.03
N ASN A 66 0.52 7.29 0.59
CA ASN A 66 -0.64 8.14 0.35
C ASN A 66 -1.05 8.94 1.59
N ASP A 67 -1.06 8.31 2.77
CA ASP A 67 -1.39 8.96 4.05
C ASP A 67 -0.38 10.05 4.48
N GLN A 68 0.85 10.02 3.96
CA GLN A 68 1.84 11.09 4.16
C GLN A 68 1.54 12.30 3.27
N GLU A 69 1.04 12.06 2.06
CA GLU A 69 0.76 13.07 1.04
C GLU A 69 -0.60 13.77 1.20
N ILE A 70 -1.56 13.13 1.87
CA ILE A 70 -2.90 13.71 2.09
C ILE A 70 -2.99 14.45 3.42
N GLU A 71 -3.65 15.61 3.39
CA GLU A 71 -4.09 16.29 4.60
C GLU A 71 -5.26 15.54 5.26
N GLU A 72 -5.35 15.63 6.59
CA GLU A 72 -6.42 14.99 7.35
C GLU A 72 -7.78 15.67 7.13
N THR A 73 -8.47 15.26 6.07
CA THR A 73 -9.82 15.69 5.73
C THR A 73 -10.88 14.82 6.44
N TYR A 74 -12.12 15.32 6.50
CA TYR A 74 -13.23 14.61 7.16
C TYR A 74 -13.71 13.37 6.38
N TYR A 75 -13.41 13.28 5.09
CA TYR A 75 -13.79 12.17 4.21
C TYR A 75 -12.59 11.75 3.36
N PRO A 76 -12.37 10.44 3.13
CA PRO A 76 -11.32 9.99 2.21
C PRO A 76 -11.53 10.58 0.81
N ASP A 77 -10.45 11.10 0.22
CA ASP A 77 -10.49 11.61 -1.16
C ASP A 77 -10.71 10.45 -2.17
N PRO A 78 -11.07 10.74 -3.43
CA PRO A 78 -11.36 9.71 -4.42
C PRO A 78 -10.22 8.73 -4.70
N PHE A 79 -8.96 9.13 -4.50
CA PHE A 79 -7.80 8.26 -4.66
C PHE A 79 -7.64 7.33 -3.46
N SER A 80 -7.70 7.88 -2.24
CA SER A 80 -7.71 7.08 -1.00
C SER A 80 -8.83 6.05 -0.98
N GLN A 81 -10.02 6.39 -1.48
CA GLN A 81 -11.13 5.44 -1.60
C GLN A 81 -10.79 4.23 -2.48
N LYS A 82 -9.99 4.38 -3.54
CA LYS A 82 -9.58 3.25 -4.40
C LYS A 82 -8.63 2.32 -3.66
N ILE A 83 -7.66 2.89 -2.93
CA ILE A 83 -6.71 2.14 -2.10
C ILE A 83 -7.48 1.36 -1.02
N TYR A 84 -8.36 2.05 -0.28
CA TYR A 84 -9.17 1.44 0.77
C TYR A 84 -10.13 0.39 0.22
N SER A 85 -10.68 0.58 -0.98
CA SER A 85 -11.53 -0.41 -1.61
C SER A 85 -10.81 -1.75 -1.80
N GLU A 86 -9.56 -1.72 -2.26
CA GLU A 86 -8.79 -2.94 -2.47
C GLU A 86 -8.39 -3.58 -1.12
N ILE A 87 -7.97 -2.76 -0.14
CA ILE A 87 -7.68 -3.23 1.22
C ILE A 87 -8.88 -3.93 1.85
N PHE A 88 -10.06 -3.30 1.81
CA PHE A 88 -11.28 -3.85 2.40
C PHE A 88 -11.79 -5.08 1.66
N LYS A 89 -11.72 -5.08 0.33
CA LYS A 89 -12.08 -6.24 -0.50
C LYS A 89 -11.29 -7.49 -0.10
N ARG A 90 -9.98 -7.35 0.17
CA ARG A 90 -9.11 -8.47 0.60
C ARG A 90 -9.37 -8.95 2.02
N ASN A 91 -9.98 -8.12 2.86
CA ASN A 91 -10.23 -8.41 4.27
C ASN A 91 -11.71 -8.66 4.58
N ASN A 92 -12.53 -8.96 3.56
CA ASN A 92 -13.97 -9.22 3.69
C ASN A 92 -14.75 -8.09 4.39
N LEU A 93 -14.31 -6.83 4.21
CA LEU A 93 -15.00 -5.65 4.69
C LEU A 93 -15.81 -4.99 3.55
N GLY A 94 -16.85 -4.25 3.88
CA GLY A 94 -17.62 -3.50 2.89
C GLY A 94 -16.72 -2.50 2.14
N PHE A 95 -16.79 -2.46 0.80
CA PHE A 95 -15.88 -1.64 -0.01
C PHE A 95 -16.59 -0.78 -1.08
N LYS A 96 -17.92 -0.88 -1.21
CA LYS A 96 -18.68 -0.17 -2.27
C LYS A 96 -18.91 1.31 -1.98
N GLN A 97 -19.03 1.70 -0.71
CA GLN A 97 -19.35 3.06 -0.29
C GLN A 97 -18.29 3.55 0.70
N LEU A 98 -17.28 4.26 0.20
CA LEU A 98 -16.11 4.66 0.98
C LEU A 98 -16.01 6.17 1.23
N ARG A 99 -17.06 6.92 0.87
CA ARG A 99 -17.18 8.33 1.26
C ARG A 99 -17.26 8.49 2.78
N LYS A 100 -17.90 7.55 3.48
CA LYS A 100 -17.98 7.51 4.94
C LYS A 100 -17.55 6.13 5.41
N LEU A 101 -16.53 6.10 6.27
CA LEU A 101 -16.06 4.86 6.86
C LEU A 101 -16.88 4.52 8.12
N SER A 102 -17.33 3.28 8.22
CA SER A 102 -17.93 2.71 9.44
C SER A 102 -16.89 2.58 10.56
N SER A 103 -17.32 2.41 11.81
CA SER A 103 -16.38 2.22 12.93
C SER A 103 -15.43 1.05 12.64
N ILE A 104 -15.98 -0.09 12.20
CA ILE A 104 -15.22 -1.30 11.89
C ILE A 104 -14.14 -1.03 10.83
N GLN A 105 -14.47 -0.29 9.77
CA GLN A 105 -13.51 0.07 8.73
C GLN A 105 -12.41 0.98 9.26
N ARG A 106 -12.76 1.95 10.12
CA ARG A 106 -11.77 2.87 10.71
C ARG A 106 -10.85 2.16 11.69
N ASP A 107 -11.40 1.31 12.54
CA ASP A 107 -10.63 0.54 13.52
C ASP A 107 -9.68 -0.43 12.80
N PHE A 108 -10.12 -1.00 11.69
CA PHE A 108 -9.26 -1.83 10.83
C PHE A 108 -8.12 -1.03 10.17
N LEU A 109 -8.41 0.13 9.56
CA LEU A 109 -7.33 0.95 8.99
C LEU A 109 -6.36 1.46 10.07
N LYS A 110 -6.86 1.81 11.26
CA LYS A 110 -6.02 2.18 12.42
C LYS A 110 -5.13 1.04 12.88
N SER A 111 -5.63 -0.21 12.88
CA SER A 111 -4.81 -1.37 13.25
C SER A 111 -3.68 -1.64 12.26
N LEU A 112 -3.83 -1.20 11.01
CA LEU A 112 -2.78 -1.19 9.98
C LEU A 112 -1.81 0.00 10.09
N GLY A 113 -2.06 0.92 11.02
CA GLY A 113 -1.27 2.13 11.22
C GLY A 113 -1.55 3.25 10.22
N LEU A 114 -2.72 3.24 9.58
CA LEU A 114 -3.16 4.29 8.66
C LEU A 114 -3.88 5.41 9.42
N LYS A 115 -3.83 6.63 8.88
CA LYS A 115 -4.52 7.79 9.42
C LYS A 115 -6.01 7.68 9.11
N VAL A 116 -6.85 7.70 10.14
CA VAL A 116 -8.30 7.63 9.96
C VAL A 116 -9.01 8.56 10.93
N LYS A 117 -9.77 9.52 10.39
CA LYS A 117 -10.75 10.34 11.13
C LYS A 117 -12.14 9.68 11.09
#